data_AF-F7S8P9-F1
#
_entry.id   AF-F7S8P9-F1
#
_cell.length_a   1.000
_cell.length_b   1.000
_cell.length_c   1.000
_cell.angle_alpha   90.00
_cell.angle_beta   90.00
_cell.angle_gamma   90.00
#
_symmetry.space_group_name_H-M   'P 1'
#
loop_
_entity.id
_entity.type
_entity.pdbx_description
1 polymer ?
#
loop_
_entity_poly.entity_id
_entity_poly.type
_entity_poly.pdbx_seq_one_letter_code
_entity_poly.pdbx_strand_id
1 'polypeptide(L)'
;RGGGGGAALEFLHCASLVHDDLPCFDDAATRRGRPSVHAAFGAPIAVLAGDALIVLAFQTLALGCAVQPGPVIALSGIVAEAVGMPGGIVAGQAWESEDEVDLARYQRAKTSALFAAAAMAGAASAGKDPLPWRALGDNLGDAYQIADDLCDAAGDAASCGKPVGRDAALQRPSAVRRFGIEGALDLLDEVAERAASSIPDCPGVAALRALIVQEAKRLVPKGLARAA
;
A
#
# COMPACT_ATOMS: atom_id res chain seq x y z
N ARG A 1 2.23 -4.76 23.41
CA ARG A 1 2.00 -3.30 23.43
C ARG A 1 2.90 -2.71 22.36
N GLY A 2 2.34 -2.39 21.18
CA GLY A 2 3.08 -1.94 19.99
C GLY A 2 2.18 -1.56 18.80
N GLY A 3 0.87 -1.36 19.03
CA GLY A 3 -0.10 -1.17 17.96
C GLY A 3 -0.19 0.26 17.41
N GLY A 4 0.51 1.23 18.02
CA GLY A 4 0.42 2.64 17.63
C GLY A 4 0.95 2.91 16.21
N GLY A 5 2.07 2.28 15.83
CA GLY A 5 2.63 2.40 14.48
C GLY A 5 1.73 1.81 13.40
N GLY A 6 1.21 0.59 13.63
CA GLY A 6 0.28 -0.06 12.69
C GLY A 6 -1.03 0.72 12.53
N ALA A 7 -1.61 1.20 13.64
CA ALA A 7 -2.82 2.02 13.58
C ALA A 7 -2.59 3.36 12.86
N ALA A 8 -1.45 4.02 13.10
CA ALA A 8 -1.11 5.27 12.41
C ALA A 8 -0.98 5.07 10.89
N LEU A 9 -0.31 4.00 10.45
CA LEU A 9 -0.21 3.67 9.03
C LEU A 9 -1.58 3.39 8.40
N GLU A 10 -2.47 2.69 9.11
CA GLU A 10 -3.82 2.45 8.59
C GLU A 10 -4.68 3.71 8.51
N PHE A 11 -4.53 4.65 9.45
CA PHE A 11 -5.18 5.95 9.31
C PHE A 11 -4.71 6.70 8.07
N LEU A 12 -3.42 6.66 7.76
CA LEU A 12 -2.86 7.29 6.56
C LEU A 12 -3.27 6.59 5.28
N HIS A 13 -3.30 5.26 5.26
CA HIS A 13 -3.83 4.49 4.14
C HIS A 13 -5.33 4.82 3.91
N CYS A 14 -6.12 4.90 4.97
CA CYS A 14 -7.52 5.29 4.85
C CYS A 14 -7.67 6.74 4.37
N ALA A 15 -6.84 7.66 4.85
CA ALA A 15 -6.84 9.04 4.38
C ALA A 15 -6.54 9.13 2.88
N SER A 16 -5.53 8.39 2.41
CA SER A 16 -5.16 8.39 0.99
C SER A 16 -6.30 7.87 0.14
N LEU A 17 -7.00 6.79 0.54
CA LEU A 17 -8.16 6.28 -0.19
C LEU A 17 -9.33 7.27 -0.22
N VAL A 18 -9.61 7.95 0.89
CA VAL A 18 -10.71 8.95 0.95
C VAL A 18 -10.44 10.11 0.00
N HIS A 19 -9.20 10.58 -0.07
CA HIS A 19 -8.80 11.66 -0.98
C HIS A 19 -8.71 11.18 -2.42
N ASP A 20 -8.13 10.01 -2.69
CA ASP A 20 -8.02 9.40 -4.03
C ASP A 20 -9.40 9.18 -4.66
N ASP A 21 -10.43 8.86 -3.87
CA ASP A 21 -11.80 8.70 -4.36
C ASP A 21 -12.46 10.02 -4.81
N LEU A 22 -11.92 11.22 -4.50
CA LEU A 22 -12.56 12.51 -4.83
C LEU A 22 -12.74 12.73 -6.36
N PRO A 23 -13.70 13.57 -6.78
CA PRO A 23 -13.94 13.85 -8.20
C PRO A 23 -12.75 14.43 -8.97
N CYS A 24 -11.79 15.05 -8.29
CA CYS A 24 -10.58 15.60 -8.89
C CYS A 24 -9.46 14.57 -9.08
N PHE A 25 -9.63 13.35 -8.57
CA PHE A 25 -8.72 12.22 -8.72
C PHE A 25 -9.44 11.07 -9.44
N ASP A 26 -9.80 9.99 -8.75
CA ASP A 26 -10.41 8.82 -9.40
C ASP A 26 -11.92 8.94 -9.64
N ASP A 27 -12.61 9.89 -8.98
CA ASP A 27 -14.07 10.04 -9.00
C ASP A 27 -14.81 8.71 -8.74
N ALA A 28 -14.35 7.99 -7.71
CA ALA A 28 -14.81 6.64 -7.42
C ALA A 28 -16.04 6.66 -6.51
N ALA A 29 -17.20 6.24 -7.02
CA ALA A 29 -18.45 6.20 -6.25
C ALA A 29 -18.47 5.14 -5.13
N THR A 30 -17.62 4.11 -5.21
CA THR A 30 -17.60 2.98 -4.26
C THR A 30 -16.20 2.57 -3.87
N ARG A 31 -16.02 2.20 -2.59
CA ARG A 31 -14.78 1.68 -2.02
C ARG A 31 -15.09 0.58 -1.01
N ARG A 32 -14.39 -0.57 -1.11
CA ARG A 32 -14.58 -1.74 -0.22
C ARG A 32 -16.05 -2.19 -0.14
N GLY A 33 -16.74 -2.19 -1.28
CA GLY A 33 -18.16 -2.59 -1.39
C GLY A 33 -19.18 -1.62 -0.76
N ARG A 34 -18.77 -0.40 -0.39
CA ARG A 34 -19.64 0.65 0.17
C ARG A 34 -19.51 1.94 -0.64
N PRO A 35 -20.47 2.88 -0.56
CA PRO A 35 -20.28 4.22 -1.11
C PRO A 35 -18.99 4.85 -0.58
N SER A 36 -18.23 5.53 -1.44
CA SER A 36 -17.09 6.33 -1.01
C SER A 36 -17.57 7.50 -0.14
N VAL A 37 -16.66 8.13 0.60
CA VAL A 37 -17.02 9.22 1.52
C VAL A 37 -17.63 10.39 0.77
N HIS A 38 -17.11 10.74 -0.41
CA HIS A 38 -17.65 11.84 -1.20
C HIS A 38 -19.02 11.50 -1.79
N ALA A 39 -19.25 10.24 -2.19
CA ALA A 39 -20.53 9.81 -2.74
C ALA A 39 -21.64 9.79 -1.66
N ALA A 40 -21.29 9.44 -0.43
CA ALA A 40 -22.24 9.41 0.69
C ALA A 40 -22.49 10.79 1.33
N PHE A 41 -21.45 11.63 1.43
CA PHE A 41 -21.49 12.84 2.28
C PHE A 41 -21.03 14.13 1.57
N GLY A 42 -20.68 14.05 0.28
CA GLY A 42 -20.19 15.17 -0.51
C GLY A 42 -18.68 15.40 -0.41
N ALA A 43 -18.12 16.01 -1.45
CA ALA A 43 -16.68 16.28 -1.54
C ALA A 43 -16.11 17.11 -0.36
N PRO A 44 -16.77 18.18 0.16
CA PRO A 44 -16.23 18.94 1.28
C PRO A 44 -15.99 18.10 2.54
N ILE A 45 -16.90 17.16 2.84
CA ILE A 45 -16.74 16.25 3.99
C ILE A 45 -15.64 15.24 3.75
N ALA A 46 -15.51 14.71 2.53
CA ALA A 46 -14.43 13.78 2.19
C ALA A 46 -13.04 14.41 2.36
N VAL A 47 -12.85 15.67 1.92
CA VAL A 47 -11.59 16.42 2.15
C VAL A 47 -11.26 16.47 3.65
N LEU A 48 -12.19 16.98 4.45
CA LEU A 48 -11.99 17.13 5.90
C LEU A 48 -11.81 15.79 6.62
N ALA A 49 -12.48 14.73 6.15
CA ALA A 49 -12.33 13.38 6.72
C ALA A 49 -10.92 12.83 6.47
N GLY A 50 -10.38 12.97 5.26
CA GLY A 50 -9.00 12.57 4.98
C GLY A 50 -7.99 13.40 5.78
N ASP A 51 -8.19 14.71 5.90
CA ASP A 51 -7.32 15.58 6.72
C ASP A 51 -7.34 15.16 8.20
N ALA A 52 -8.52 14.87 8.74
CA ALA A 52 -8.67 14.40 10.12
C ALA A 52 -7.98 13.05 10.35
N LEU A 53 -8.05 12.13 9.38
CA LEU A 53 -7.36 10.84 9.45
C LEU A 53 -5.83 11.01 9.45
N ILE A 54 -5.30 11.93 8.65
CA ILE A 54 -3.87 12.28 8.68
C ILE A 54 -3.46 12.78 10.06
N VAL A 55 -4.22 13.73 10.64
CA VAL A 55 -3.96 14.24 11.99
C VAL A 55 -4.05 13.13 13.04
N LEU A 56 -5.06 12.25 12.93
CA LEU A 56 -5.27 11.14 13.85
C LEU A 56 -4.13 10.13 13.83
N ALA A 57 -3.48 9.93 12.68
CA ALA A 57 -2.28 9.10 12.58
C ALA A 57 -1.14 9.61 13.48
N PHE A 58 -0.81 10.90 13.36
CA PHE A 58 0.23 11.52 14.18
C PHE A 58 -0.17 11.65 15.65
N GLN A 59 -1.46 11.91 15.94
CA GLN A 59 -1.98 11.86 17.30
C GLN A 59 -1.80 10.46 17.92
N THR A 60 -2.06 9.41 17.15
CA THR A 60 -1.89 8.02 17.59
C THR A 60 -0.43 7.69 17.91
N LEU A 61 0.51 8.16 17.08
CA LEU A 61 1.94 8.04 17.37
C LEU A 61 2.33 8.81 18.63
N ALA A 62 1.88 10.06 18.76
CA ALA A 62 2.19 10.93 19.90
C ALA A 62 1.66 10.38 21.22
N LEU A 63 0.47 9.77 21.24
CA LEU A 63 -0.06 9.09 22.42
C LEU A 63 0.82 7.89 22.83
N GLY A 64 1.49 7.25 21.87
CA GLY A 64 2.49 6.21 22.13
C GLY A 64 3.72 6.73 22.90
N CYS A 65 4.06 8.03 22.80
CA CYS A 65 5.22 8.62 23.48
C CYS A 65 5.12 8.49 25.00
N ALA A 66 3.90 8.58 25.54
CA ALA A 66 3.66 8.49 26.98
C ALA A 66 4.08 7.13 27.56
N VAL A 67 4.22 6.11 26.72
CA VAL A 67 4.60 4.75 27.12
C VAL A 67 6.05 4.44 26.74
N GLN A 68 6.49 4.79 25.53
CA GLN A 68 7.85 4.55 25.04
C GLN A 68 8.30 5.64 24.05
N PRO A 69 9.05 6.67 24.49
CA PRO A 69 9.38 7.81 23.63
C PRO A 69 10.39 7.48 22.51
N GLY A 70 11.32 6.54 22.73
CA GLY A 70 12.36 6.18 21.75
C GLY A 70 11.81 5.70 20.39
N PRO A 71 10.93 4.68 20.36
CA PRO A 71 10.31 4.21 19.13
C PRO A 71 9.49 5.27 18.39
N VAL A 72 8.89 6.23 19.10
CA VAL A 72 7.99 7.20 18.44
C VAL A 72 8.73 8.15 17.52
N ILE A 73 9.95 8.58 17.86
CA ILE A 73 10.75 9.44 16.97
C ILE A 73 11.04 8.71 15.65
N ALA A 74 11.52 7.46 15.73
CA ALA A 74 11.78 6.65 14.55
C ALA A 74 10.50 6.40 13.74
N LEU A 75 9.39 6.03 14.41
CA LEU A 75 8.10 5.81 13.76
C LEU A 75 7.59 7.08 13.06
N SER A 76 7.74 8.25 13.69
CA SER A 76 7.29 9.52 13.13
C SER A 76 8.07 9.87 11.85
N GLY A 77 9.39 9.62 11.84
CA GLY A 77 10.22 9.78 10.65
C GLY A 77 9.82 8.82 9.52
N ILE A 78 9.69 7.52 9.84
CA ILE A 78 9.27 6.50 8.87
C ILE A 78 7.91 6.84 8.25
N VAL A 79 6.95 7.21 9.07
CA VAL A 79 5.59 7.55 8.64
C VAL A 79 5.58 8.84 7.81
N ALA A 80 6.30 9.87 8.23
CA ALA A 80 6.38 11.12 7.49
C ALA A 80 7.03 10.94 6.11
N GLU A 81 8.12 10.17 6.02
CA GLU A 81 8.78 9.86 4.74
C GLU A 81 7.89 9.08 3.78
N ALA A 82 7.11 8.13 4.29
CA ALA A 82 6.24 7.29 3.47
C ALA A 82 4.99 8.01 2.96
N VAL A 83 4.64 9.15 3.55
CA VAL A 83 3.52 9.97 3.10
C VAL A 83 3.99 11.15 2.26
N GLY A 84 5.03 11.85 2.72
CA GLY A 84 5.48 13.12 2.15
C GLY A 84 6.42 13.01 0.96
N MET A 85 7.04 14.14 0.60
CA MET A 85 8.02 14.23 -0.48
C MET A 85 9.41 13.75 -0.02
N PRO A 86 10.27 13.25 -0.93
CA PRO A 86 10.06 13.14 -2.38
C PRO A 86 9.53 11.77 -2.85
N GLY A 87 9.30 10.81 -1.94
CA GLY A 87 9.05 9.40 -2.32
C GLY A 87 7.89 8.71 -1.60
N GLY A 88 7.06 9.46 -0.88
CA GLY A 88 5.85 8.94 -0.24
C GLY A 88 4.61 9.02 -1.13
N ILE A 89 3.48 8.56 -0.60
CA ILE A 89 2.23 8.41 -1.36
C ILE A 89 1.71 9.73 -1.95
N VAL A 90 1.94 10.87 -1.30
CA VAL A 90 1.57 12.18 -1.84
C VAL A 90 2.42 12.52 -3.06
N ALA A 91 3.72 12.18 -3.04
CA ALA A 91 4.59 12.35 -4.19
C ALA A 91 4.15 11.44 -5.36
N GLY A 92 3.81 10.19 -5.04
CA GLY A 92 3.27 9.23 -6.00
C GLY A 92 1.98 9.71 -6.66
N GLN A 93 1.05 10.25 -5.87
CA GLN A 93 -0.19 10.83 -6.40
C GLN A 93 0.06 12.07 -7.27
N ALA A 94 0.98 12.94 -6.86
CA ALA A 94 1.30 14.15 -7.61
C ALA A 94 1.85 13.84 -9.02
N TRP A 95 2.63 12.76 -9.17
CA TRP A 95 3.14 12.36 -10.48
C TRP A 95 2.07 11.99 -11.50
N GLU A 96 0.85 11.66 -11.09
CA GLU A 96 -0.25 11.44 -12.05
C GLU A 96 -0.66 12.73 -12.79
N SER A 97 -0.23 13.90 -12.29
CA SER A 97 -0.45 15.19 -12.94
C SER A 97 0.69 15.60 -13.90
N GLU A 98 1.75 14.80 -14.01
CA GLU A 98 2.90 15.07 -14.87
C GLU A 98 2.75 14.41 -16.24
N ASP A 99 3.29 15.05 -17.29
CA ASP A 99 3.23 14.52 -18.67
C ASP A 99 4.10 13.26 -18.86
N GLU A 100 5.24 13.18 -18.15
CA GLU A 100 6.17 12.07 -18.20
C GLU A 100 6.49 11.56 -16.79
N VAL A 101 6.31 10.26 -16.58
CA VAL A 101 6.50 9.61 -15.27
C VAL A 101 7.43 8.42 -15.39
N ASP A 102 8.46 8.36 -14.53
CA ASP A 102 9.21 7.12 -14.31
C ASP A 102 8.30 6.13 -13.56
N LEU A 103 7.79 5.14 -14.30
CA LEU A 103 6.84 4.15 -13.79
C LEU A 103 7.33 3.44 -12.53
N ALA A 104 8.61 3.09 -12.48
CA ALA A 104 9.17 2.35 -11.34
C ALA A 104 9.22 3.25 -10.09
N ARG A 105 9.62 4.51 -10.26
CA ARG A 105 9.55 5.49 -9.17
C ARG A 105 8.12 5.70 -8.72
N TYR A 106 7.20 5.88 -9.67
CA TYR A 106 5.79 6.09 -9.39
C TYR A 106 5.14 4.97 -8.58
N GLN A 107 5.30 3.72 -9.00
CA GLN A 107 4.78 2.57 -8.26
C GLN A 107 5.39 2.45 -6.86
N ARG A 108 6.70 2.75 -6.74
CA ARG A 108 7.38 2.80 -5.44
C ARG A 108 6.75 3.85 -4.52
N ALA A 109 6.50 5.06 -5.00
CA ALA A 109 5.96 6.14 -4.19
C ALA A 109 4.46 5.95 -3.88
N LYS A 110 3.63 5.66 -4.89
CA LYS A 110 2.17 5.59 -4.74
C LYS A 110 1.73 4.37 -3.93
N THR A 111 2.37 3.23 -4.15
CA THR A 111 1.92 1.95 -3.57
C THR A 111 2.91 1.41 -2.55
N SER A 112 4.20 1.29 -2.89
CA SER A 112 5.16 0.58 -2.02
C SER A 112 5.55 1.34 -0.76
N ALA A 113 5.48 2.67 -0.75
CA ALA A 113 5.96 3.50 0.35
C ALA A 113 5.32 3.12 1.70
N LEU A 114 4.01 2.87 1.75
CA LEU A 114 3.32 2.46 2.98
C LEU A 114 3.64 1.02 3.40
N PHE A 115 3.88 0.11 2.44
CA PHE A 115 4.33 -1.26 2.76
C PHE A 115 5.74 -1.25 3.35
N ALA A 116 6.66 -0.49 2.76
CA ALA A 116 8.01 -0.25 3.30
C ALA A 116 7.92 0.31 4.72
N ALA A 117 7.09 1.35 4.94
CA ALA A 117 6.88 1.92 6.26
C ALA A 117 6.32 0.92 7.26
N ALA A 118 5.39 0.05 6.88
CA ALA A 118 4.83 -0.97 7.77
C ALA A 118 5.90 -1.97 8.24
N ALA A 119 6.71 -2.48 7.31
CA ALA A 119 7.80 -3.39 7.63
C ALA A 119 8.85 -2.72 8.54
N MET A 120 9.27 -1.51 8.18
CA MET A 120 10.21 -0.69 8.96
C MET A 120 9.67 -0.32 10.35
N ALA A 121 8.39 0.01 10.45
CA ALA A 121 7.73 0.38 11.71
C ALA A 121 7.67 -0.81 12.68
N GLY A 122 7.52 -2.03 12.19
CA GLY A 122 7.61 -3.24 13.01
C GLY A 122 8.97 -3.36 13.71
N ALA A 123 10.06 -3.18 12.95
CA ALA A 123 11.42 -3.21 13.49
C ALA A 123 11.70 -2.04 14.44
N ALA A 124 11.32 -0.82 14.08
CA ALA A 124 11.48 0.37 14.92
C ALA A 124 10.71 0.25 16.25
N SER A 125 9.51 -0.33 16.22
CA SER A 125 8.71 -0.60 17.42
C SER A 125 9.36 -1.60 18.37
N ALA A 126 10.22 -2.50 17.85
CA ALA A 126 11.02 -3.43 18.62
C ALA A 126 12.39 -2.85 19.05
N GLY A 127 12.66 -1.56 18.78
CA GLY A 127 13.95 -0.93 19.06
C GLY A 127 15.09 -1.48 18.19
N LYS A 128 14.77 -2.01 17.00
CA LYS A 128 15.74 -2.51 16.02
C LYS A 128 15.92 -1.52 14.87
N ASP A 129 17.01 -1.66 14.13
CA ASP A 129 17.26 -0.88 12.92
C ASP A 129 16.14 -1.15 11.89
N PRO A 130 15.38 -0.13 11.47
CA PRO A 130 14.32 -0.30 10.48
C PRO A 130 14.84 -0.48 9.06
N LEU A 131 16.02 0.06 8.70
CA LEU A 131 16.45 0.16 7.30
C LEU A 131 16.52 -1.18 6.55
N PRO A 132 17.02 -2.29 7.16
CA PRO A 132 17.06 -3.59 6.49
C PRO A 132 15.67 -4.12 6.07
N TRP A 133 14.60 -3.65 6.72
CA TRP A 133 13.23 -4.08 6.46
C TRP A 133 12.56 -3.36 5.29
N ARG A 134 13.16 -2.30 4.77
CA ARG A 134 12.62 -1.54 3.62
C ARG A 134 12.42 -2.44 2.40
N ALA A 135 13.41 -3.27 2.07
CA ALA A 135 13.36 -4.16 0.90
C ALA A 135 12.20 -5.16 0.96
N LEU A 136 11.84 -5.65 2.16
CA LEU A 136 10.67 -6.49 2.33
C LEU A 136 9.40 -5.74 1.92
N GLY A 137 9.17 -4.55 2.48
CA GLY A 137 7.96 -3.79 2.19
C GLY A 137 7.91 -3.26 0.75
N ASP A 138 9.06 -2.87 0.18
CA ASP A 138 9.18 -2.50 -1.22
C ASP A 138 8.73 -3.65 -2.14
N ASN A 139 9.22 -4.87 -1.94
CA ASN A 139 8.80 -6.02 -2.74
C ASN A 139 7.32 -6.42 -2.49
N LEU A 140 6.83 -6.26 -1.26
CA LEU A 140 5.40 -6.50 -0.97
C LEU A 140 4.50 -5.50 -1.70
N GLY A 141 4.91 -4.24 -1.77
CA GLY A 141 4.21 -3.20 -2.52
C GLY A 141 4.18 -3.50 -4.02
N ASP A 142 5.31 -3.94 -4.59
CA ASP A 142 5.38 -4.36 -5.99
C ASP A 142 4.44 -5.56 -6.26
N ALA A 143 4.47 -6.58 -5.39
CA ALA A 143 3.58 -7.74 -5.50
C ALA A 143 2.10 -7.33 -5.42
N TYR A 144 1.77 -6.42 -4.51
CA TYR A 144 0.41 -5.90 -4.38
C TYR A 144 -0.04 -5.17 -5.64
N GLN A 145 0.82 -4.33 -6.24
CA GLN A 145 0.47 -3.64 -7.48
C GLN A 145 0.23 -4.61 -8.64
N ILE A 146 1.09 -5.62 -8.81
CA ILE A 146 0.92 -6.61 -9.87
C ILE A 146 -0.39 -7.40 -9.67
N ALA A 147 -0.71 -7.75 -8.43
CA ALA A 147 -1.97 -8.40 -8.10
C ALA A 147 -3.19 -7.51 -8.35
N ASP A 148 -3.08 -6.20 -8.07
CA ASP A 148 -4.11 -5.20 -8.34
C ASP A 148 -4.38 -5.08 -9.85
N ASP A 149 -3.31 -5.02 -10.66
CA ASP A 149 -3.38 -5.01 -12.13
C ASP A 149 -4.04 -6.28 -12.68
N LEU A 150 -3.74 -7.45 -12.09
CA LEU A 150 -4.38 -8.73 -12.42
C LEU A 150 -5.88 -8.73 -12.04
N CYS A 151 -6.24 -8.15 -10.89
CA CYS A 151 -7.63 -8.01 -10.47
C CYS A 151 -8.41 -7.09 -11.42
N ASP A 152 -7.82 -5.96 -11.82
CA ASP A 152 -8.44 -5.01 -12.76
C ASP A 152 -8.67 -5.65 -14.13
N ALA A 153 -7.72 -6.45 -14.62
CA ALA A 153 -7.82 -7.03 -15.96
C ALA A 153 -8.71 -8.28 -16.05
N ALA A 154 -8.74 -9.13 -15.01
CA ALA A 154 -9.32 -10.47 -15.09
C ALA A 154 -10.11 -10.90 -13.84
N GLY A 155 -10.24 -10.04 -12.84
CA GLY A 155 -11.10 -10.27 -11.68
C GLY A 155 -12.56 -9.88 -11.94
N ASP A 156 -13.46 -10.33 -11.05
CA ASP A 156 -14.82 -9.81 -10.98
C ASP A 156 -14.92 -8.67 -9.94
N ALA A 157 -15.73 -7.65 -10.23
CA ALA A 157 -15.84 -6.45 -9.39
C ALA A 157 -16.29 -6.75 -7.95
N ALA A 158 -17.08 -7.81 -7.72
CA ALA A 158 -17.52 -8.20 -6.39
C ALA A 158 -16.36 -8.75 -5.56
N SER A 159 -15.49 -9.56 -6.17
CA SER A 159 -14.28 -10.11 -5.55
C SER A 159 -13.20 -9.06 -5.33
N CYS A 160 -13.00 -8.14 -6.29
CA CYS A 160 -12.02 -7.06 -6.20
C CYS A 160 -12.50 -5.92 -5.27
N GLY A 161 -13.80 -5.82 -4.98
CA GLY A 161 -14.38 -4.79 -4.10
C GLY A 161 -14.28 -3.35 -4.66
N LYS A 162 -13.96 -3.23 -5.95
CA LYS A 162 -13.81 -2.00 -6.74
C LYS A 162 -14.22 -2.27 -8.20
N PRO A 163 -14.51 -1.24 -9.02
CA PRO A 163 -14.68 -1.40 -10.47
C PRO A 163 -13.43 -2.03 -11.11
N VAL A 164 -13.63 -2.90 -12.11
CA VAL A 164 -12.57 -3.55 -12.90
C VAL A 164 -12.52 -2.95 -14.32
N GLY A 165 -11.42 -3.18 -15.04
CA GLY A 165 -11.17 -2.65 -16.38
C GLY A 165 -10.86 -1.15 -16.42
N ARG A 166 -10.53 -0.54 -15.27
CA ARG A 166 -10.22 0.89 -15.16
C ARG A 166 -8.89 1.21 -15.84
N ASP A 167 -7.89 0.34 -15.74
CA ASP A 167 -6.57 0.63 -16.29
C ASP A 167 -6.60 0.70 -17.81
N ALA A 168 -7.35 -0.20 -18.44
CA ALA A 168 -7.57 -0.18 -19.89
C ALA A 168 -8.35 1.08 -20.32
N ALA A 169 -9.40 1.45 -19.57
CA ALA A 169 -10.23 2.62 -19.88
C ALA A 169 -9.46 3.94 -19.71
N LEU A 170 -8.59 4.03 -18.71
CA LEU A 170 -7.77 5.21 -18.40
C LEU A 170 -6.39 5.18 -19.06
N GLN A 171 -6.10 4.18 -19.89
CA GLN A 171 -4.80 3.95 -20.53
C GLN A 171 -3.61 3.91 -19.56
N ARG A 172 -3.85 3.52 -18.30
CA ARG A 172 -2.81 3.42 -17.27
C ARG A 172 -1.80 2.31 -17.63
N PRO A 173 -0.52 2.48 -17.27
CA PRO A 173 0.47 1.42 -17.39
C PRO A 173 0.18 0.33 -16.36
N SER A 174 0.18 -0.94 -16.78
CA SER A 174 -0.01 -2.10 -15.90
C SER A 174 0.87 -3.28 -16.30
N ALA A 175 1.18 -4.16 -15.35
CA ALA A 175 1.94 -5.39 -15.57
C ALA A 175 1.24 -6.30 -16.59
N VAL A 176 -0.08 -6.41 -16.52
CA VAL A 176 -0.87 -7.21 -17.47
C VAL A 176 -0.79 -6.65 -18.88
N ARG A 177 -0.82 -5.33 -19.06
CA ARG A 177 -0.67 -4.69 -20.37
C ARG A 177 0.72 -4.96 -20.97
N ARG A 178 1.75 -5.03 -20.14
CA ARG A 178 3.14 -5.22 -20.57
C ARG A 178 3.50 -6.69 -20.83
N PHE A 179 3.04 -7.61 -19.98
CA PHE A 179 3.50 -9.01 -19.96
C PHE A 179 2.38 -10.03 -20.24
N GLY A 180 1.14 -9.59 -20.37
CA GLY A 180 -0.02 -10.48 -20.40
C GLY A 180 -0.35 -11.04 -19.01
N ILE A 181 -1.47 -11.78 -18.90
CA ILE A 181 -1.92 -12.36 -17.63
C ILE A 181 -0.91 -13.39 -17.11
N GLU A 182 -0.46 -14.31 -17.96
CA GLU A 182 0.48 -15.36 -17.56
C GLU A 182 1.83 -14.78 -17.11
N GLY A 183 2.38 -13.82 -17.86
CA GLY A 183 3.62 -13.16 -17.50
C GLY A 183 3.50 -12.30 -16.23
N ALA A 184 2.34 -11.68 -15.99
CA ALA A 184 2.09 -10.97 -14.74
C ALA A 184 1.96 -11.92 -13.52
N LEU A 185 1.40 -13.12 -13.72
CA LEU A 185 1.39 -14.17 -12.68
C LEU A 185 2.80 -14.66 -12.36
N ASP A 186 3.62 -14.93 -13.37
CA ASP A 186 5.02 -15.33 -13.17
C ASP A 186 5.83 -14.25 -12.44
N LEU A 187 5.62 -12.97 -12.83
CA LEU A 187 6.26 -11.84 -12.16
C LEU A 187 5.81 -11.71 -10.71
N LEU A 188 4.53 -11.93 -10.42
CA LEU A 188 4.00 -11.91 -9.04
C LEU A 188 4.66 -12.98 -8.18
N ASP A 189 4.78 -14.21 -8.68
CA ASP A 189 5.46 -15.31 -7.99
C ASP A 189 6.93 -14.94 -7.71
N GLU A 190 7.65 -14.42 -8.71
CA GLU A 190 9.04 -13.98 -8.54
C GLU A 190 9.18 -12.88 -7.47
N VAL A 191 8.31 -11.86 -7.51
CA VAL A 191 8.35 -10.74 -6.55
C VAL A 191 8.02 -11.22 -5.13
N ALA A 192 7.08 -12.15 -4.99
CA ALA A 192 6.73 -12.75 -3.70
C ALA A 192 7.92 -13.52 -3.09
N GLU A 193 8.64 -14.28 -3.89
CA GLU A 193 9.87 -14.96 -3.46
C GLU A 193 10.98 -13.96 -3.08
N ARG A 194 11.15 -12.87 -3.85
CA ARG A 194 12.07 -11.79 -3.50
C ARG A 194 11.68 -11.12 -2.18
N ALA A 195 10.40 -10.89 -1.93
CA ALA A 195 9.91 -10.34 -0.65
C ALA A 195 10.29 -11.26 0.52
N ALA A 196 9.99 -12.56 0.43
CA ALA A 196 10.33 -13.53 1.47
C ALA A 196 11.86 -13.62 1.70
N SER A 197 12.64 -13.55 0.63
CA SER A 197 14.11 -13.59 0.69
C SER A 197 14.72 -12.31 1.27
N SER A 198 14.02 -11.18 1.15
CA SER A 198 14.44 -9.87 1.66
C SER A 198 14.25 -9.71 3.18
N ILE A 199 13.63 -10.68 3.86
CA ILE A 199 13.45 -10.64 5.32
C ILE A 199 14.84 -10.71 5.98
N PRO A 200 15.23 -9.71 6.79
CA PRO A 200 16.48 -9.73 7.55
C PRO A 200 16.52 -10.89 8.54
N ASP A 201 17.73 -11.32 8.91
CA ASP A 201 17.87 -12.38 9.91
C ASP A 201 17.24 -11.96 11.24
N CYS A 202 16.33 -12.79 11.74
CA CYS A 202 15.57 -12.52 12.95
C CYS A 202 14.97 -13.82 13.54
N PRO A 203 14.68 -13.84 14.85
CA PRO A 203 13.96 -14.96 15.45
C PRO A 203 12.63 -15.20 14.74
N GLY A 204 12.39 -16.43 14.28
CA GLY A 204 11.17 -16.80 13.58
C GLY A 204 11.15 -16.47 12.09
N VAL A 205 12.29 -16.12 11.47
CA VAL A 205 12.39 -15.81 10.03
C VAL A 205 11.72 -16.85 9.12
N ALA A 206 11.84 -18.14 9.44
CA ALA A 206 11.19 -19.21 8.66
C ALA A 206 9.65 -19.11 8.68
N ALA A 207 9.07 -18.81 9.85
CA ALA A 207 7.63 -18.63 9.99
C ALA A 207 7.15 -17.35 9.30
N LEU A 208 7.93 -16.25 9.40
CA LEU A 208 7.60 -15.01 8.71
C LEU A 208 7.70 -15.16 7.19
N ARG A 209 8.70 -15.88 6.67
CA ARG A 209 8.81 -16.22 5.24
C ARG A 209 7.59 -17.00 4.76
N ALA A 210 7.19 -18.03 5.50
CA ALA A 210 5.99 -18.81 5.17
C ALA A 210 4.72 -17.95 5.17
N LEU A 211 4.57 -17.04 6.14
CA LEU A 211 3.46 -16.10 6.19
C LEU A 211 3.45 -15.15 4.97
N ILE A 212 4.59 -14.56 4.61
CA ILE A 212 4.69 -13.67 3.45
C ILE A 212 4.32 -14.38 2.15
N VAL A 213 4.82 -15.60 1.93
CA VAL A 213 4.46 -16.41 0.76
C VAL A 213 2.97 -16.74 0.76
N GLN A 214 2.39 -17.08 1.92
CA GLN A 214 0.96 -17.35 2.04
C GLN A 214 0.12 -16.11 1.73
N GLU A 215 0.48 -14.95 2.26
CA GLU A 215 -0.25 -13.70 2.01
C GLU A 215 -0.10 -13.25 0.55
N ALA A 216 1.06 -13.41 -0.07
CA ALA A 216 1.24 -13.14 -1.50
C ALA A 216 0.31 -14.00 -2.37
N LYS A 217 0.14 -15.29 -2.06
CA LYS A 217 -0.82 -16.16 -2.74
C LYS A 217 -2.27 -15.69 -2.60
N ARG A 218 -2.61 -15.03 -1.49
CA ARG A 218 -3.97 -14.48 -1.27
C ARG A 218 -4.23 -13.23 -2.11
N LEU A 219 -3.19 -12.55 -2.58
CA LEU A 219 -3.32 -11.41 -3.48
C LEU A 219 -3.76 -11.83 -4.89
N VAL A 220 -3.44 -13.07 -5.30
CA VAL A 220 -3.88 -13.60 -6.60
C VAL A 220 -5.41 -13.67 -6.65
N PRO A 221 -6.07 -13.07 -7.67
CA PRO A 221 -7.51 -13.20 -7.84
C PRO A 221 -7.92 -14.68 -7.89
N LYS A 222 -9.00 -15.06 -7.18
CA LYS A 222 -9.38 -16.48 -7.02
C LYS A 222 -9.60 -17.23 -8.34
N GLY A 223 -10.01 -16.52 -9.40
CA GLY A 223 -10.20 -17.09 -10.74
C GLY A 223 -8.90 -17.34 -11.52
N LEU A 224 -7.77 -16.81 -11.04
CA LEU A 224 -6.44 -16.91 -11.66
C LEU A 224 -5.44 -17.70 -10.81
N ALA A 225 -5.86 -18.16 -9.64
CA ALA A 225 -5.03 -18.99 -8.77
C ALA A 225 -4.67 -20.29 -9.51
N ARG A 226 -3.38 -20.47 -9.82
CA ARG A 226 -2.86 -21.73 -10.38
C ARG A 226 -3.12 -22.84 -9.38
N ALA A 227 -3.59 -24.00 -9.87
CA ALA A 227 -3.70 -25.19 -9.02
C ALA A 227 -2.29 -25.54 -8.50
N ALA A 228 -2.17 -25.63 -7.17
CA ALA A 228 -0.93 -25.96 -6.49
C ALA A 228 -0.46 -27.39 -6.79
#